data_AF-A0A0B6YTD1-F1
#
_entry.id   AF-A0A0B6YTD1-F1
#
_cell.length_a   1.000
_cell.length_b   1.000
_cell.length_c   1.000
_cell.angle_alpha   90.00
_cell.angle_beta   90.00
_cell.angle_gamma   90.00
#
_symmetry.space_group_name_H-M   'P 1'
#
loop_
_entity.id
_entity.type
_entity.pdbx_description
1 polymer ?
#
loop_
_entity_poly.entity_id
_entity_poly.type
_entity_poly.pdbx_seq_one_letter_code
_entity_poly.pdbx_strand_id
1 'polypeptide(L)'
;MDLLELNKLLKTRLAHLLLSIPESKDLVLDSDLTKPLDRVAGISFLKEHGVDKIFKLEPGQKSLPGCAKRVYLVRPRLVTMKYIADHINNELAKGEKRSYKIVMVPRKLNACEMILESEGVLGHVNIDDFPLELFPLDSDILSLELPEFLPSFYLDNDTTWLQTVASSLVS
;
A
#
# COMPACT_ATOMS: atom_id res chain seq x y z
N MET A 1 0.74 -22.35 -12.68
CA MET A 1 1.28 -21.02 -12.98
C MET A 1 2.76 -21.05 -12.64
N ASP A 2 3.64 -20.70 -13.57
CA ASP A 2 5.07 -20.62 -13.29
C ASP A 2 5.33 -19.39 -12.38
N LEU A 3 6.29 -19.46 -11.44
CA LEU A 3 6.60 -18.34 -10.55
C LEU A 3 7.10 -17.12 -11.33
N LEU A 4 7.73 -17.36 -12.48
CA LEU A 4 8.11 -16.30 -13.40
C LEU A 4 6.89 -15.58 -13.99
N GLU A 5 5.82 -16.33 -14.30
CA GLU A 5 4.55 -15.76 -14.78
C GLU A 5 3.85 -14.95 -13.68
N LEU A 6 3.86 -15.43 -12.43
CA LEU A 6 3.32 -14.70 -11.29
C LEU A 6 4.05 -13.37 -11.11
N ASN A 7 5.39 -13.39 -11.06
CA ASN A 7 6.19 -12.17 -10.95
C ASN A 7 5.88 -11.18 -12.08
N LYS A 8 5.77 -11.67 -13.31
CA LYS A 8 5.43 -10.85 -14.48
C LYS A 8 4.03 -10.24 -14.31
N LEU A 9 3.05 -11.02 -13.86
CA LEU A 9 1.69 -10.54 -13.59
C LEU A 9 1.68 -9.44 -12.52
N LEU A 10 2.37 -9.65 -11.39
CA LEU A 10 2.46 -8.66 -10.31
C LEU A 10 3.10 -7.36 -10.81
N LYS A 11 4.20 -7.47 -11.56
CA LYS A 11 4.89 -6.33 -12.15
C LYS A 11 4.00 -5.57 -13.14
N THR A 12 3.25 -6.28 -13.98
CA THR A 12 2.29 -5.67 -14.91
C THR A 12 1.14 -4.97 -14.18
N ARG A 13 0.58 -5.60 -13.13
CA ARG A 13 -0.47 -4.98 -12.31
C ARG A 13 0.05 -3.73 -11.60
N LEU A 14 1.26 -3.77 -11.06
CA LEU A 14 1.90 -2.62 -10.42
C LEU A 14 2.16 -1.49 -11.43
N ALA A 15 2.66 -1.80 -12.64
CA ALA A 15 2.78 -0.81 -13.71
C ALA A 15 1.43 -0.15 -14.01
N HIS A 16 0.37 -0.94 -14.14
CA HIS A 16 -0.96 -0.42 -14.44
C HIS A 16 -1.49 0.50 -13.32
N LEU A 17 -1.25 0.13 -12.05
CA LEU A 17 -1.57 0.99 -10.91
C LEU A 17 -0.84 2.34 -10.99
N LEU A 18 0.47 2.31 -11.26
CA LEU A 18 1.27 3.53 -11.36
C LEU A 18 0.87 4.38 -12.57
N LEU A 19 0.58 3.75 -13.72
CA LEU A 19 0.16 4.42 -14.96
C LEU A 19 -1.26 5.01 -14.85
N SER A 20 -2.11 4.48 -13.98
CA SER A 20 -3.42 5.10 -13.67
C SER A 20 -3.31 6.52 -13.12
N ILE A 21 -2.10 6.91 -12.71
CA ILE A 21 -1.74 8.23 -12.20
C ILE A 21 -0.63 8.77 -13.11
N PRO A 22 -0.96 9.38 -14.27
CA PRO A 22 0.03 9.72 -15.29
C PRO A 22 1.04 10.81 -14.85
N GLU A 23 0.64 11.65 -13.90
CA GLU A 23 1.48 12.72 -13.38
C GLU A 23 2.60 12.20 -12.45
N SER A 24 3.65 13.01 -12.30
CA SER A 24 4.73 12.74 -11.35
C SER A 24 4.17 12.63 -9.93
N LYS A 25 4.54 11.56 -9.21
CA LYS A 25 3.99 11.23 -7.89
C LYS A 25 5.07 10.78 -6.91
N ASP A 26 4.84 11.08 -5.65
CA ASP A 26 5.59 10.50 -4.54
C ASP A 26 4.92 9.20 -4.10
N LEU A 27 5.70 8.16 -3.89
CA LEU A 27 5.23 6.89 -3.35
C LEU A 27 5.61 6.77 -1.88
N VAL A 28 4.63 6.56 -1.01
CA VAL A 28 4.83 6.31 0.42
C VAL A 28 4.51 4.85 0.71
N LEU A 29 5.49 4.10 1.17
CA LEU A 29 5.42 2.65 1.37
C LEU A 29 5.33 2.28 2.84
N ASP A 30 4.44 1.35 3.16
CA ASP A 30 4.49 0.62 4.44
C ASP A 30 5.83 -0.13 4.57
N SER A 31 6.37 -0.18 5.79
CA SER A 31 7.62 -0.88 6.09
C SER A 31 7.59 -2.33 5.62
N ASP A 32 6.43 -2.96 5.78
CA ASP A 32 6.29 -4.40 5.57
C ASP A 32 6.09 -4.74 4.09
N LEU A 33 5.79 -3.74 3.26
CA LEU A 33 5.69 -3.87 1.81
C LEU A 33 6.99 -3.52 1.09
N THR A 34 7.96 -2.90 1.77
CA THR A 34 9.20 -2.45 1.12
C THR A 34 10.01 -3.61 0.54
N LYS A 35 10.26 -4.67 1.34
CA LYS A 35 11.03 -5.84 0.87
C LYS A 35 10.26 -6.67 -0.18
N PRO A 36 8.96 -6.98 0.01
CA PRO A 36 8.20 -7.72 -0.99
C PRO A 36 8.09 -6.96 -2.31
N LEU A 37 7.93 -5.63 -2.27
CA LEU A 37 7.85 -4.81 -3.47
C LEU A 37 9.17 -4.77 -4.23
N ASP A 38 10.31 -4.64 -3.55
CA ASP A 38 11.64 -4.60 -4.18
C ASP A 38 11.95 -5.88 -4.98
N ARG A 39 11.45 -7.05 -4.52
CA ARG A 39 11.57 -8.33 -5.23
C ARG A 39 10.79 -8.38 -6.54
N VAL A 40 9.63 -7.71 -6.58
CA VAL A 40 8.77 -7.64 -7.78
C VAL A 40 9.25 -6.52 -8.72
N ALA A 41 9.61 -5.38 -8.14
CA ALA A 41 9.92 -4.14 -8.83
C ALA A 41 10.93 -3.31 -8.04
N GLY A 42 12.16 -3.27 -8.53
CA GLY A 42 13.20 -2.39 -7.99
C GLY A 42 12.90 -0.90 -8.24
N ILE A 43 13.69 -0.05 -7.59
CA ILE A 43 13.55 1.43 -7.63
C ILE A 43 13.54 1.99 -9.07
N SER A 44 14.38 1.46 -9.96
CA SER A 44 14.46 1.91 -11.36
C SER A 44 13.12 1.75 -12.08
N PHE A 45 12.44 0.62 -11.87
CA PHE A 45 11.12 0.37 -12.45
C PHE A 45 10.08 1.37 -11.92
N LEU A 46 10.08 1.66 -10.61
CA LEU A 46 9.15 2.64 -10.03
C LEU A 46 9.37 4.04 -10.63
N LYS A 47 10.63 4.45 -10.79
CA LYS A 47 11.01 5.73 -11.40
C LYS A 47 10.60 5.82 -12.88
N GLU A 48 10.82 4.76 -13.65
CA GLU A 48 10.37 4.66 -15.05
C GLU A 48 8.85 4.81 -15.20
N HIS A 49 8.08 4.47 -14.16
CA HIS A 49 6.61 4.57 -14.14
C HIS A 49 6.11 5.85 -13.41
N GLY A 50 6.96 6.87 -13.31
CA GLY A 50 6.58 8.22 -12.87
C GLY A 50 6.61 8.45 -11.35
N VAL A 51 7.32 7.61 -10.60
CA VAL A 51 7.60 7.85 -9.18
C VAL A 51 8.85 8.71 -9.03
N ASP A 52 8.71 9.93 -8.48
CA ASP A 52 9.85 10.85 -8.27
C ASP A 52 10.62 10.47 -7.00
N LYS A 53 9.89 10.39 -5.88
CA LYS A 53 10.44 10.07 -4.56
C LYS A 53 9.70 8.90 -3.92
N ILE A 54 10.47 8.07 -3.23
CA ILE A 54 9.95 6.95 -2.44
C ILE A 54 10.23 7.28 -0.98
N PHE A 55 9.18 7.27 -0.17
CA PHE A 55 9.23 7.47 1.27
C PHE A 55 8.76 6.21 1.97
N LYS A 56 9.28 5.98 3.18
CA LYS A 56 8.77 4.96 4.08
C LYS A 56 7.77 5.62 5.04
N LEU A 57 6.65 4.96 5.29
CA LEU A 57 5.68 5.40 6.29
C LEU A 57 6.23 5.08 7.68
N GLU A 58 6.53 6.11 8.46
CA GLU A 58 7.10 5.98 9.80
C GLU A 58 6.15 6.56 10.87
N PRO A 59 6.03 5.90 12.04
CA PRO A 59 5.25 6.44 13.16
C PRO A 59 5.74 7.82 13.60
N GLY A 60 4.81 8.76 13.82
CA GLY A 60 5.13 10.10 14.33
C GLY A 60 5.75 11.04 13.29
N GLN A 61 5.97 10.58 12.05
CA GLN A 61 6.24 11.48 10.94
C GLN A 61 4.97 12.26 10.63
N LYS A 62 5.10 13.59 10.50
CA LYS A 62 3.93 14.50 10.35
C LYS A 62 3.87 15.18 8.99
N SER A 63 4.94 15.15 8.21
CA SER A 63 4.95 15.74 6.88
C SER A 63 6.01 15.11 6.00
N LEU A 64 5.71 15.01 4.71
CA LEU A 64 6.63 14.49 3.71
C LEU A 64 6.87 15.54 2.61
N PRO A 65 8.13 15.93 2.35
CA PRO A 65 8.44 16.83 1.26
C PRO A 65 8.17 16.14 -0.09
N GLY A 66 7.89 16.90 -1.14
CA GLY A 66 7.76 16.34 -2.50
C GLY A 66 6.60 16.92 -3.30
N CYS A 67 6.13 16.19 -4.30
CA CYS A 67 5.32 16.70 -5.39
C CYS A 67 3.81 16.80 -5.09
N ALA A 68 3.06 17.34 -6.06
CA ALA A 68 1.62 17.60 -5.95
C ALA A 68 0.76 16.33 -5.81
N LYS A 69 1.29 15.15 -6.13
CA LYS A 69 0.57 13.87 -6.01
C LYS A 69 1.26 12.92 -5.06
N ARG A 70 0.46 12.29 -4.19
CA ARG A 70 0.95 11.32 -3.22
C ARG A 70 0.18 10.03 -3.28
N VAL A 71 0.90 8.92 -3.39
CA VAL A 71 0.35 7.58 -3.42
C VAL A 71 0.85 6.83 -2.20
N TYR A 72 -0.06 6.47 -1.31
CA TYR A 72 0.22 5.61 -0.17
C TYR A 72 -0.04 4.17 -0.58
N LEU A 73 0.96 3.30 -0.53
CA LEU A 73 0.80 1.86 -0.73
C LEU A 73 1.03 1.17 0.61
N VAL A 74 -0.05 0.72 1.23
CA VAL A 74 -0.06 0.33 2.66
C VAL A 74 -0.88 -0.91 2.95
N ARG A 75 -0.54 -1.63 4.03
CA ARG A 75 -1.45 -2.66 4.54
C ARG A 75 -2.67 -2.00 5.22
N PRO A 76 -3.87 -2.59 5.16
CA PRO A 76 -5.10 -2.03 5.74
C PRO A 76 -5.10 -2.12 7.27
N ARG A 77 -4.28 -1.30 7.93
CA ARG A 77 -4.20 -1.17 9.39
C ARG A 77 -4.79 0.15 9.83
N LEU A 78 -5.59 0.13 10.90
CA LEU A 78 -6.23 1.36 11.43
C LEU A 78 -5.19 2.40 11.87
N VAL A 79 -4.09 1.95 12.45
CA VAL A 79 -2.98 2.81 12.88
C VAL A 79 -2.32 3.51 11.67
N THR A 80 -2.12 2.79 10.56
CA THR A 80 -1.59 3.36 9.32
C THR A 80 -2.50 4.46 8.78
N MET A 81 -3.82 4.30 8.85
CA MET A 81 -4.77 5.34 8.41
C MET A 81 -4.66 6.62 9.24
N LYS A 82 -4.40 6.50 10.56
CA LYS A 82 -4.15 7.66 11.42
C LYS A 82 -2.88 8.42 11.01
N TYR A 83 -1.80 7.70 10.70
CA TYR A 83 -0.57 8.35 10.22
C TYR A 83 -0.77 9.06 8.88
N ILE A 84 -1.53 8.45 7.96
CA ILE A 84 -1.87 9.08 6.68
C ILE A 84 -2.74 10.32 6.91
N ALA A 85 -3.73 10.25 7.81
CA ALA A 85 -4.56 11.39 8.16
C ALA A 85 -3.74 12.53 8.78
N ASP A 86 -2.79 12.22 9.68
CA ASP A 86 -1.87 13.20 10.26
C ASP A 86 -1.04 13.90 9.17
N HIS A 87 -0.51 13.17 8.18
CA HIS A 87 0.20 13.77 7.05
C HIS A 87 -0.69 14.76 6.28
N ILE A 88 -1.89 14.32 5.90
CA ILE A 88 -2.83 15.12 5.11
C ILE A 88 -3.25 16.37 5.88
N ASN A 89 -3.64 16.23 7.14
CA ASN A 89 -4.08 17.35 7.97
C ASN A 89 -2.98 18.39 8.19
N ASN A 90 -1.73 17.95 8.41
CA ASN A 90 -0.60 18.88 8.52
C ASN A 90 -0.28 19.60 7.21
N GLU A 91 -0.43 18.94 6.07
CA GLU A 91 -0.21 19.54 4.75
C GLU A 91 -1.32 20.53 4.38
N LEU A 92 -2.58 20.18 4.68
CA LEU A 92 -3.72 21.09 4.56
C LEU A 92 -3.58 22.32 5.46
N ALA A 93 -3.12 22.15 6.71
CA ALA A 93 -2.87 23.27 7.63
C ALA A 93 -1.78 24.22 7.14
N LYS A 94 -0.81 23.72 6.35
CA LYS A 94 0.23 24.54 5.70
C LYS A 94 -0.26 25.20 4.40
N GLY A 95 -1.48 24.91 3.96
CA GLY A 95 -2.05 25.41 2.71
C GLY A 95 -1.57 24.67 1.45
N GLU A 96 -0.95 23.50 1.62
CA GLU A 96 -0.49 22.70 0.48
C GLU A 96 -1.67 21.95 -0.14
N LYS A 97 -1.97 22.24 -1.42
CA LYS A 97 -2.97 21.50 -2.18
C LYS A 97 -2.30 20.36 -2.93
N ARG A 98 -2.50 19.14 -2.43
CA ARG A 98 -2.01 17.90 -3.03
C ARG A 98 -3.19 16.97 -3.33
N SER A 99 -3.02 16.08 -4.31
CA SER A 99 -3.94 14.98 -4.57
C SER A 99 -3.40 13.71 -3.89
N TYR A 100 -4.22 13.11 -3.04
CA TYR A 100 -3.85 11.93 -2.26
C TYR A 100 -4.58 10.70 -2.79
N LYS A 101 -3.83 9.60 -2.94
CA LYS A 101 -4.37 8.28 -3.26
C LYS A 101 -3.85 7.27 -2.26
N ILE A 102 -4.74 6.46 -1.69
CA ILE A 102 -4.43 5.37 -0.77
C ILE A 102 -4.73 4.07 -1.49
N VAL A 103 -3.72 3.21 -1.60
CA VAL A 103 -3.82 1.89 -2.20
C VAL A 103 -3.58 0.87 -1.11
N MET A 104 -4.64 0.19 -0.69
CA MET A 104 -4.57 -0.83 0.36
C MET A 104 -4.17 -2.19 -0.22
N VAL A 105 -3.22 -2.85 0.43
CA VAL A 105 -2.69 -4.15 0.02
C VAL A 105 -3.04 -5.21 1.07
N PRO A 106 -3.73 -6.31 0.71
CA PRO A 106 -4.18 -6.67 -0.64
C PRO A 106 -5.59 -6.14 -0.99
N ARG A 107 -6.37 -5.72 0.00
CA ARG A 107 -7.79 -5.36 -0.15
C ARG A 107 -8.16 -4.14 0.68
N LYS A 108 -9.25 -3.47 0.30
CA LYS A 108 -9.87 -2.42 1.12
C LYS A 108 -10.49 -3.02 2.38
N LEU A 109 -10.43 -2.25 3.46
CA LEU A 109 -11.12 -2.58 4.70
C LEU A 109 -12.00 -1.39 5.08
N ASN A 110 -13.32 -1.62 5.21
CA ASN A 110 -14.28 -0.56 5.54
C ASN A 110 -13.91 0.17 6.85
N ALA A 111 -13.37 -0.55 7.83
CA ALA A 111 -12.91 0.06 9.07
C ALA A 111 -11.79 1.10 8.85
N CYS A 112 -10.95 0.95 7.84
CA CYS A 112 -9.95 1.95 7.46
C CYS A 112 -10.60 3.20 6.87
N GLU A 113 -11.65 3.05 6.04
CA GLU A 113 -12.42 4.18 5.50
C GLU A 113 -13.12 4.96 6.62
N MET A 114 -13.69 4.27 7.61
CA MET A 114 -14.31 4.90 8.79
C MET A 114 -13.31 5.71 9.60
N ILE A 115 -12.06 5.25 9.73
CA ILE A 115 -11.01 6.05 10.40
C ILE A 115 -10.73 7.32 9.60
N LEU A 116 -10.51 7.22 8.29
CA LEU A 116 -10.26 8.37 7.43
C LEU A 116 -11.43 9.37 7.42
N GLU A 117 -12.66 8.88 7.54
CA GLU A 117 -13.86 9.70 7.71
C GLU A 117 -13.87 10.43 9.06
N SER A 118 -13.61 9.70 10.15
CA SER A 118 -13.58 10.27 11.51
C SER A 118 -12.47 11.32 11.69
N GLU A 119 -11.36 11.19 10.97
CA GLU A 119 -10.25 12.15 10.94
C GLU A 119 -10.49 13.32 9.96
N GLY A 120 -11.62 13.32 9.23
CA GLY A 120 -12.03 14.39 8.32
C GLY A 120 -11.28 14.43 6.98
N VAL A 121 -10.49 13.41 6.65
CA VAL A 121 -9.64 13.39 5.44
C VAL A 121 -10.22 12.61 4.27
N LEU A 122 -11.30 11.85 4.49
CA LEU A 122 -11.91 10.99 3.45
C LEU A 122 -12.24 11.75 2.15
N GLY A 123 -12.74 12.99 2.25
CA GLY A 123 -13.07 13.82 1.08
C GLY A 123 -11.86 14.29 0.26
N HIS A 124 -10.64 14.12 0.76
CA HIS A 124 -9.40 14.52 0.10
C HIS A 124 -8.63 13.35 -0.52
N VAL A 125 -9.05 12.12 -0.27
CA VAL A 125 -8.33 10.90 -0.68
C VAL A 125 -9.14 10.09 -1.69
N ASN A 126 -8.45 9.52 -2.67
CA ASN A 126 -9.00 8.44 -3.48
C ASN A 126 -8.50 7.10 -2.92
N ILE A 127 -9.39 6.16 -2.64
CA ILE A 127 -9.04 4.88 -2.04
C ILE A 127 -9.21 3.78 -3.09
N ASP A 128 -8.16 3.01 -3.33
CA ASP A 128 -8.11 1.82 -4.17
C ASP A 128 -7.50 0.65 -3.39
N ASP A 129 -7.67 -0.56 -3.91
CA ASP A 129 -6.96 -1.75 -3.47
C ASP A 129 -6.06 -2.30 -4.56
N PHE A 130 -5.06 -3.03 -4.12
CA PHE A 130 -4.14 -3.73 -4.98
C PHE A 130 -4.03 -5.18 -4.51
N PRO A 131 -4.69 -6.14 -5.19
CA PRO A 131 -4.71 -7.56 -4.83
C PRO A 131 -3.35 -8.20 -5.14
N LEU A 132 -2.41 -7.90 -4.26
CA LEU A 132 -1.05 -8.39 -4.22
C LEU A 132 -0.97 -9.34 -3.02
N GLU A 133 -1.25 -10.60 -3.30
CA GLU A 133 -1.44 -11.62 -2.28
C GLU A 133 -0.15 -12.42 -2.07
N LEU A 134 0.32 -13.15 -3.08
CA LEU A 134 1.53 -13.98 -2.96
C LEU A 134 2.76 -13.31 -3.56
N PHE A 135 3.86 -13.35 -2.82
CA PHE A 135 5.18 -12.97 -3.25
C PHE A 135 6.05 -14.21 -3.43
N PRO A 136 6.74 -14.36 -4.57
CA PRO A 136 7.76 -15.38 -4.72
C PRO A 136 8.99 -15.00 -3.91
N LEU A 137 9.34 -15.85 -2.94
CA LEU A 137 10.53 -15.68 -2.13
C LEU A 137 11.72 -16.44 -2.71
N ASP A 138 11.46 -17.58 -3.34
CA ASP A 138 12.41 -18.44 -4.03
C ASP A 138 11.69 -19.17 -5.18
N SER A 139 12.41 -20.04 -5.90
CA SER A 139 11.93 -20.85 -7.02
C SER A 139 10.82 -21.86 -6.68
N ASP A 140 10.57 -22.11 -5.40
CA ASP A 140 9.56 -23.03 -4.89
C ASP A 140 8.78 -22.47 -3.68
N ILE A 141 9.01 -21.20 -3.31
CA ILE A 141 8.43 -20.60 -2.10
C ILE A 141 7.58 -19.39 -2.47
N LEU A 142 6.30 -19.45 -2.08
CA LEU A 142 5.34 -18.34 -2.10
C LEU A 142 4.98 -17.94 -0.67
N SER A 143 4.86 -16.64 -0.42
CA SER A 143 4.51 -16.09 0.89
C SER A 143 3.55 -14.91 0.76
N LEU A 144 2.60 -14.80 1.68
CA LEU A 144 1.75 -13.62 1.81
C LEU A 144 2.48 -12.43 2.47
N GLU A 145 3.64 -12.70 3.09
CA GLU A 145 4.45 -11.73 3.84
C GLU A 145 3.63 -10.95 4.89
N LEU A 146 2.70 -11.64 5.58
CA LEU A 146 1.82 -11.07 6.62
C LEU A 146 2.38 -11.36 8.03
N PRO A 147 3.30 -10.53 8.57
CA PRO A 147 3.92 -10.79 9.87
C PRO A 147 2.92 -10.81 11.03
N GLU A 148 1.84 -10.02 10.94
CA GLU A 148 0.79 -9.96 11.97
C GLU A 148 -0.21 -11.13 11.93
N PHE A 149 -0.20 -11.97 10.89
CA PHE A 149 -1.24 -12.98 10.69
C PHE A 149 -1.36 -13.95 11.88
N LEU A 150 -0.24 -14.52 12.31
CA LEU A 150 -0.23 -15.51 13.39
C LEU A 150 -0.70 -14.96 14.74
N PRO A 151 -0.15 -13.83 15.25
CA PRO A 151 -0.64 -13.29 16.53
C PRO A 151 -2.11 -12.86 16.43
N SER A 152 -2.53 -12.19 15.35
CA SER A 152 -3.93 -11.77 15.20
C SER A 152 -4.89 -12.96 15.16
N PHE A 153 -4.54 -14.04 14.46
CA PHE A 153 -5.40 -15.22 14.36
C PHE A 153 -5.46 -16.03 15.66
N TYR A 154 -4.31 -16.32 16.28
CA TYR A 154 -4.25 -17.21 17.44
C TYR A 154 -4.45 -16.53 18.79
N LEU A 155 -4.11 -15.24 18.92
CA LEU A 155 -4.23 -14.50 20.18
C LEU A 155 -5.48 -13.64 20.22
N ASP A 156 -5.77 -12.91 19.13
CA ASP A 156 -6.89 -11.96 19.08
C ASP A 156 -8.16 -12.57 18.47
N ASN A 157 -8.08 -13.81 17.98
CA ASN A 157 -9.15 -14.51 17.26
C ASN A 157 -9.68 -13.69 16.05
N ASP A 158 -8.78 -12.90 15.44
CA ASP A 158 -9.08 -12.06 14.28
C ASP A 158 -8.94 -12.88 12.99
N THR A 159 -10.08 -13.06 12.33
CA THR A 159 -10.18 -13.82 11.07
C THR A 159 -10.09 -12.93 9.82
N THR A 160 -9.78 -11.64 9.95
CA THR A 160 -9.79 -10.65 8.84
C THR A 160 -8.94 -11.08 7.64
N TRP A 161 -7.84 -11.79 7.90
CA TRP A 161 -6.89 -12.25 6.88
C TRP A 161 -7.26 -13.59 6.24
N LEU A 162 -8.21 -14.36 6.77
CA LEU A 162 -8.59 -15.66 6.20
C LEU A 162 -9.08 -15.54 4.76
N GLN A 163 -9.82 -14.46 4.47
CA GLN A 163 -10.27 -14.17 3.11
C GLN A 163 -9.09 -13.96 2.16
N THR A 164 -8.05 -13.23 2.59
CA THR A 164 -6.83 -13.02 1.80
C THR A 164 -6.11 -14.35 1.52
N VAL A 165 -6.00 -15.22 2.54
CA VAL A 165 -5.41 -16.56 2.35
C VAL A 165 -6.22 -17.36 1.34
N ALA A 166 -7.55 -17.41 1.49
CA ALA A 166 -8.42 -18.15 0.58
C ALA A 166 -8.33 -17.61 -0.87
N SER A 167 -8.38 -16.29 -1.05
CA SER A 167 -8.26 -15.65 -2.37
C SER A 167 -6.93 -15.98 -3.04
N SER A 168 -5.85 -16.04 -2.26
CA SER A 168 -4.50 -16.32 -2.79
C SER A 168 -4.31 -17.74 -3.33
N LEU A 169 -5.15 -18.68 -2.90
CA LEU A 169 -5.12 -20.07 -3.37
C LEU A 169 -5.99 -20.29 -4.61
N VAL A 170 -6.95 -19.39 -4.85
CA VAL A 170 -7.87 -19.46 -5.99
C VAL A 170 -7.34 -18.66 -7.19
N SER A 171 -6.43 -17.71 -6.93
CA SER A 171 -5.91 -16.72 -7.90
C SER A 171 -5.03 -17.30 -9.01
#